data_AF-A0A3N5MXB5-F1
#
_entry.id   AF-A0A3N5MXB5-F1
#
_cell.length_a   1.000
_cell.length_b   1.000
_cell.length_c   1.000
_cell.angle_alpha   90.00
_cell.angle_beta   90.00
_cell.angle_gamma   90.00
#
_symmetry.space_group_name_H-M   'P 1'
#
loop_
_entity.id
_entity.type
_entity.pdbx_description
1 polymer ?
#
loop_
_entity_poly.entity_id
_entity_poly.type
_entity_poly.pdbx_seq_one_letter_code
_entity_poly.pdbx_strand_id
1 'polypeptide(L)'
;MPAGVRDAMQAADHLRALPFVDTQRIAHVGFSWGAMVAPLASNSFWRSVLPGSEGFTAAVAVYPGCFTIKPATAPSFEIIQANIDRPVLVLMGEKDVETPPSECIPKLHAAKRAGAAVEWHVFGDATHC
;
A
#
# COMPACT_ATOMS: atom_id res chain seq x y z
N MET A 1 -3.95 0.32 -14.10
CA MET A 1 -4.03 -0.16 -12.71
C MET A 1 -3.45 -1.56 -12.64
N PRO A 2 -2.53 -1.85 -11.70
CA PRO A 2 -2.00 -3.19 -11.49
C PRO A 2 -3.11 -4.18 -11.09
N ALA A 3 -3.05 -5.43 -11.56
CA ALA A 3 -4.07 -6.45 -11.27
C ALA A 3 -4.26 -6.67 -9.76
N GLY A 4 -3.17 -6.82 -9.01
CA GLY A 4 -3.24 -7.01 -7.55
C GLY A 4 -3.89 -5.84 -6.79
N VAL A 5 -3.81 -4.61 -7.32
CA VAL A 5 -4.52 -3.44 -6.73
C VAL A 5 -6.01 -3.55 -7.00
N ARG A 6 -6.40 -3.90 -8.23
CA ARG A 6 -7.81 -4.10 -8.60
C ARG A 6 -8.44 -5.19 -7.76
N ASP A 7 -7.79 -6.36 -7.70
CA ASP A 7 -8.32 -7.54 -7.04
C ASP A 7 -8.47 -7.31 -5.53
N ALA A 8 -7.48 -6.67 -4.90
CA ALA A 8 -7.57 -6.33 -3.47
C ALA A 8 -8.71 -5.36 -3.18
N MET A 9 -8.88 -4.31 -3.99
CA MET A 9 -9.98 -3.36 -3.82
C MET A 9 -11.35 -4.00 -4.03
N GLN A 10 -11.50 -4.84 -5.07
CA GLN A 10 -12.75 -5.55 -5.31
C GLN A 10 -13.04 -6.59 -4.22
N ALA A 11 -12.02 -7.20 -3.62
CA ALA A 11 -12.19 -8.04 -2.44
C ALA A 11 -12.73 -7.24 -1.25
N ALA A 12 -12.26 -6.00 -1.02
CA ALA A 12 -12.83 -5.12 0.00
C ALA A 12 -14.32 -4.82 -0.25
N ASP A 13 -14.70 -4.58 -1.51
CA ASP A 13 -16.11 -4.34 -1.86
C ASP A 13 -16.97 -5.60 -1.71
N HIS A 14 -16.44 -6.78 -2.03
CA HIS A 14 -17.11 -8.03 -1.76
C HIS A 14 -17.36 -8.22 -0.27
N LEU A 15 -16.37 -7.93 0.59
CA LEU A 15 -16.53 -7.97 2.04
C LEU A 15 -17.65 -7.04 2.51
N ARG A 16 -17.82 -5.85 1.89
CA ARG A 16 -18.91 -4.93 2.23
C ARG A 16 -20.31 -5.47 1.93
N ALA A 17 -20.44 -6.43 1.02
CA ALA A 17 -21.73 -7.05 0.71
C ALA A 17 -22.14 -8.11 1.75
N LEU A 18 -21.24 -8.51 2.65
CA LEU A 18 -21.52 -9.51 3.67
C LEU A 18 -22.22 -8.87 4.89
N PRO A 19 -23.38 -9.40 5.33
CA PRO A 19 -24.22 -8.72 6.34
C PRO A 19 -23.60 -8.65 7.74
N PHE A 20 -22.56 -9.43 8.00
CA PHE A 20 -21.84 -9.47 9.28
C PHE A 20 -20.55 -8.63 9.27
N VAL A 21 -20.20 -8.01 8.13
CA VAL A 21 -19.01 -7.15 8.03
C VAL A 21 -19.41 -5.71 8.31
N ASP A 22 -18.66 -5.06 9.20
CA ASP A 22 -18.76 -3.61 9.34
C ASP A 22 -18.14 -2.93 8.11
N THR A 23 -19.00 -2.38 7.25
CA THR A 23 -18.62 -1.80 5.96
C THR A 23 -17.71 -0.58 6.09
N GLN A 24 -17.66 0.04 7.28
CA GLN A 24 -16.82 1.20 7.58
C GLN A 24 -15.45 0.82 8.17
N ARG A 25 -15.18 -0.47 8.42
CA ARG A 25 -13.95 -0.95 9.08
C ARG A 25 -13.31 -2.12 8.35
N ILE A 26 -12.93 -1.89 7.09
CA ILE A 26 -12.21 -2.85 6.26
C ILE A 26 -10.81 -2.31 5.97
N ALA A 27 -9.77 -3.05 6.37
CA ALA A 27 -8.37 -2.67 6.20
C ALA A 27 -7.60 -3.76 5.44
N HIS A 28 -6.57 -3.34 4.70
CA HIS A 28 -5.65 -4.24 4.01
C HIS A 28 -4.42 -4.47 4.87
N VAL A 29 -4.03 -5.72 5.09
CA VAL A 29 -2.72 -6.06 5.66
C VAL A 29 -1.99 -6.90 4.63
N GLY A 30 -0.86 -6.39 4.16
CA GLY A 30 -0.08 -7.02 3.11
C GLY A 30 1.36 -7.27 3.55
N PHE A 31 1.94 -8.33 3.00
CA PHE A 31 3.29 -8.79 3.25
C PHE A 31 4.07 -8.87 1.92
N SER A 32 5.32 -8.41 1.87
CA SER A 32 6.19 -8.39 0.67
C SER A 32 5.46 -7.81 -0.55
N TRP A 33 5.16 -8.60 -1.57
CA TRP A 33 4.36 -8.15 -2.72
C TRP A 33 2.98 -7.62 -2.32
N GLY A 34 2.29 -8.28 -1.38
CA GLY A 34 1.02 -7.81 -0.83
C GLY A 34 1.18 -6.50 -0.05
N ALA A 35 2.35 -6.24 0.53
CA ALA A 35 2.66 -4.99 1.20
C ALA A 35 2.84 -3.84 0.21
N MET A 36 3.36 -4.12 -0.99
CA MET A 36 3.43 -3.13 -2.08
C MET A 36 2.04 -2.72 -2.57
N VAL A 37 1.05 -3.61 -2.46
CA VAL A 37 -0.36 -3.29 -2.79
C VAL A 37 -0.97 -2.31 -1.79
N ALA A 38 -0.57 -2.33 -0.52
CA ALA A 38 -1.14 -1.47 0.53
C ALA A 38 -1.11 0.04 0.20
N PRO A 39 0.05 0.66 -0.10
CA PRO A 39 0.11 2.08 -0.47
C PRO A 39 -0.55 2.37 -1.83
N LEU A 40 -0.51 1.43 -2.78
CA LEU A 40 -1.16 1.58 -4.07
C LEU A 40 -2.70 1.57 -3.93
N ALA A 41 -3.28 0.64 -3.18
CA ALA A 41 -4.73 0.57 -2.95
C ALA A 41 -5.26 1.71 -2.05
N SER A 42 -4.36 2.41 -1.35
CA SER A 42 -4.65 3.58 -0.52
C SER A 42 -4.53 4.91 -1.28
N ASN A 43 -4.30 4.86 -2.59
CA ASN A 43 -4.13 6.03 -3.45
C ASN A 43 -5.42 6.41 -4.17
N SER A 44 -5.82 7.68 -4.06
CA SER A 44 -7.08 8.19 -4.61
C SER A 44 -7.21 8.02 -6.13
N PHE A 45 -6.11 8.09 -6.88
CA PHE A 45 -6.11 7.92 -8.33
C PHE A 45 -6.58 6.52 -8.71
N TRP A 46 -6.06 5.47 -8.07
CA TRP A 46 -6.46 4.10 -8.39
C TRP A 46 -7.92 3.83 -8.04
N ARG A 47 -8.44 4.48 -6.98
CA ARG A 47 -9.86 4.43 -6.65
C ARG A 47 -10.73 5.15 -7.67
N SER A 48 -10.31 6.31 -8.17
CA SER A 48 -11.08 7.05 -9.19
C SER A 48 -11.26 6.30 -10.52
N VAL A 49 -10.35 5.40 -10.85
CA VAL A 49 -10.41 4.57 -12.08
C VAL A 49 -11.01 3.18 -11.85
N LEU A 50 -11.59 2.94 -10.65
CA LEU A 50 -12.38 1.75 -10.33
C LEU A 50 -13.79 2.16 -9.84
N PRO A 51 -14.71 2.54 -10.74
CA PRO A 51 -16.04 3.01 -10.35
C PRO A 51 -16.78 2.01 -9.47
N GLY A 52 -17.39 2.50 -8.39
CA GLY A 52 -18.15 1.70 -7.42
C GLY A 52 -17.29 1.04 -6.32
N SER A 53 -15.97 1.19 -6.36
CA SER A 53 -15.10 0.70 -5.29
C SER A 53 -14.81 1.75 -4.23
N GLU A 54 -15.11 1.41 -2.97
CA GLU A 54 -14.72 2.24 -1.83
C GLU A 54 -13.27 1.95 -1.38
N GLY A 55 -12.70 0.82 -1.83
CA GLY A 55 -11.34 0.39 -1.50
C GLY A 55 -11.19 0.06 -0.02
N PHE A 56 -10.00 0.20 0.55
CA PHE A 56 -9.79 0.00 1.99
C PHE A 56 -9.90 1.32 2.76
N THR A 57 -10.24 1.24 4.04
CA THR A 57 -10.30 2.42 4.94
C THR A 57 -8.95 2.77 5.55
N ALA A 58 -8.07 1.77 5.68
CA ALA A 58 -6.68 1.90 6.09
C ALA A 58 -5.88 0.71 5.56
N ALA A 59 -4.54 0.80 5.59
CA ALA A 59 -3.67 -0.30 5.20
C ALA A 59 -2.43 -0.44 6.09
N VAL A 60 -1.91 -1.67 6.18
CA VAL A 60 -0.61 -1.99 6.77
C VAL A 60 0.23 -2.69 5.71
N ALA A 61 1.42 -2.15 5.47
CA ALA A 61 2.42 -2.72 4.59
C ALA A 61 3.57 -3.28 5.42
N VAL A 62 3.72 -4.61 5.43
CA VAL A 62 4.79 -5.30 6.16
C VAL A 62 5.90 -5.67 5.16
N TYR A 63 7.09 -5.11 5.35
CA TYR A 63 8.29 -5.19 4.50
C TYR A 63 8.00 -5.00 2.99
N PRO A 64 7.42 -3.85 2.58
CA PRO A 64 7.23 -3.59 1.17
C PRO A 64 8.56 -3.26 0.49
N GLY A 65 8.69 -3.64 -0.77
CA GLY A 65 9.64 -2.98 -1.67
C GLY A 65 9.12 -1.60 -2.08
N CYS A 66 10.00 -0.60 -2.14
CA CYS A 66 9.64 0.77 -2.53
C CYS A 66 10.26 1.24 -3.85
N PHE A 67 10.66 0.29 -4.70
CA PHE A 67 11.23 0.56 -6.02
C PHE A 67 10.18 0.96 -7.05
N THR A 68 10.64 1.48 -8.19
CA THR A 68 9.78 1.80 -9.34
C THR A 68 9.38 0.51 -10.06
N ILE A 69 8.08 0.27 -10.24
CA ILE A 69 7.58 -0.79 -11.10
C ILE A 69 7.64 -0.33 -12.55
N LYS A 70 8.21 -1.16 -13.44
CA LYS A 70 8.38 -0.87 -14.87
C LYS A 70 7.71 -1.97 -15.72
N PRO A 71 6.38 -1.89 -15.93
CA PRO A 71 5.68 -2.86 -16.77
C PRO A 71 6.11 -2.74 -18.24
N ALA A 72 6.09 -3.85 -18.98
CA ALA A 72 6.45 -3.85 -20.41
C ALA A 72 5.44 -3.08 -21.29
N THR A 73 4.17 -3.01 -20.88
CA THR A 73 3.06 -2.50 -21.69
C THR A 73 2.35 -1.29 -21.06
N ALA A 74 2.89 -0.72 -19.99
CA ALA A 74 2.28 0.40 -19.28
C ALA A 74 3.35 1.36 -18.71
N PRO A 75 3.01 2.63 -18.44
CA PRO A 75 3.94 3.56 -17.80
C PRO A 75 4.48 3.02 -16.48
N SER A 76 5.73 3.36 -16.18
CA SER A 76 6.34 3.06 -14.89
C SER A 76 5.66 3.85 -13.77
N PHE A 77 5.63 3.28 -12.57
CA PHE A 77 5.04 3.93 -11.41
C PHE A 77 5.80 3.58 -10.12
N GLU A 78 5.79 4.52 -9.17
CA GLU A 78 6.33 4.31 -7.83
C GLU A 78 5.33 3.55 -6.96
N ILE A 79 5.83 2.68 -6.08
CA ILE A 79 5.00 2.03 -5.05
C ILE A 79 4.50 3.07 -4.03
N ILE A 80 5.39 3.95 -3.57
CA ILE A 80 5.05 5.04 -2.66
C ILE A 80 4.76 6.30 -3.50
N GLN A 81 3.51 6.75 -3.49
CA GLN A 81 3.04 7.90 -4.25
C GLN A 81 2.56 9.02 -3.32
N ALA A 82 2.52 10.26 -3.81
CA ALA A 82 2.07 11.40 -3.02
C ALA A 82 0.56 11.37 -2.72
N ASN A 83 -0.24 10.81 -3.62
CA ASN A 83 -1.71 10.85 -3.55
C ASN A 83 -2.32 9.73 -2.68
N ILE A 84 -1.61 9.31 -1.63
CA ILE A 84 -2.11 8.35 -0.65
C ILE A 84 -3.04 9.10 0.31
N ASP A 85 -4.34 8.83 0.21
CA ASP A 85 -5.39 9.55 0.95
C ASP A 85 -6.11 8.69 2.00
N ARG A 86 -5.74 7.41 2.09
CA ARG A 86 -6.11 6.53 3.21
C ARG A 86 -4.89 6.29 4.11
N PRO A 87 -5.06 6.20 5.43
CA PRO A 87 -3.94 5.94 6.34
C PRO A 87 -3.20 4.65 6.00
N VAL A 88 -1.87 4.73 5.93
CA VAL A 88 -0.99 3.56 5.70
C VAL A 88 0.11 3.52 6.76
N LEU A 89 0.21 2.38 7.45
CA LEU A 89 1.33 2.06 8.33
C LEU A 89 2.32 1.16 7.59
N VAL A 90 3.58 1.55 7.54
CA VAL A 90 4.66 0.79 6.89
C VAL A 90 5.61 0.21 7.95
N LEU A 91 5.73 -1.11 7.99
CA LEU A 91 6.53 -1.85 8.95
C LEU A 91 7.71 -2.47 8.22
N MET A 92 8.94 -2.21 8.63
CA MET A 92 10.15 -2.69 7.93
C MET A 92 11.16 -3.29 8.91
N GLY A 93 12.01 -4.20 8.43
CA GLY A 93 13.14 -4.73 9.20
C GLY A 93 14.44 -4.01 8.87
N GLU A 94 15.21 -3.61 9.87
CA GLU A 94 16.50 -2.90 9.69
C GLU A 94 17.51 -3.71 8.85
N LYS A 95 17.53 -5.05 9.03
CA LYS A 95 18.43 -5.98 8.35
C LYS A 95 17.79 -6.63 7.11
N ASP A 96 16.68 -6.10 6.63
CA ASP A 96 16.12 -6.55 5.36
C ASP A 96 17.04 -6.14 4.21
N VAL A 97 17.56 -7.14 3.49
CA VAL A 97 18.42 -6.96 2.31
C VAL A 97 17.68 -7.19 0.99
N GLU A 98 16.44 -7.68 1.04
CA GLU A 98 15.58 -7.89 -0.12
C GLU A 98 14.82 -6.61 -0.47
N THR A 99 14.26 -5.96 0.55
CA THR A 99 13.54 -4.70 0.45
C THR A 99 14.02 -3.72 1.53
N PRO A 100 15.25 -3.18 1.38
CA PRO A 100 15.90 -2.44 2.45
C PRO A 100 15.13 -1.14 2.80
N PRO A 101 14.97 -0.81 4.10
CA PRO A 101 14.26 0.41 4.51
C PRO A 101 14.84 1.70 3.91
N SER A 102 16.13 1.70 3.57
CA SER A 102 16.82 2.83 2.93
C SER A 102 16.21 3.23 1.58
N GLU A 103 15.55 2.32 0.87
CA GLU A 103 14.82 2.62 -0.36
C GLU A 103 13.45 3.26 -0.09
N CYS A 104 12.81 2.88 1.01
CA CYS A 104 11.47 3.32 1.38
C CYS A 104 11.45 4.68 2.09
N ILE A 105 12.33 4.87 3.09
CA ILE A 105 12.30 6.02 4.00
C ILE A 105 12.31 7.37 3.26
N PRO A 106 13.19 7.63 2.26
CA PRO A 106 13.18 8.90 1.54
C PRO A 106 11.85 9.16 0.80
N LYS A 107 11.24 8.12 0.24
CA LYS A 107 9.96 8.20 -0.49
C LYS A 107 8.79 8.42 0.47
N LEU A 108 8.80 7.75 1.62
CA LEU A 108 7.80 7.95 2.68
C LEU A 108 7.86 9.37 3.24
N HIS A 109 9.06 9.90 3.48
CA HIS A 109 9.23 11.30 3.85
C HIS A 109 8.70 12.26 2.78
N ALA A 110 8.97 12.00 1.50
CA ALA A 110 8.46 12.82 0.40
C ALA A 110 6.94 12.79 0.32
N ALA A 111 6.33 11.60 0.41
CA ALA A 111 4.87 11.44 0.42
C ALA A 111 4.24 12.16 1.63
N LYS A 112 4.81 11.99 2.84
CA LYS A 112 4.32 12.66 4.06
C LYS A 112 4.37 14.18 3.94
N ARG A 113 5.45 14.74 3.39
CA ARG A 113 5.56 16.19 3.11
C ARG A 113 4.53 16.67 2.09
N ALA A 114 4.10 15.81 1.17
CA ALA A 114 3.05 16.09 0.20
C ALA A 114 1.63 15.92 0.77
N GLY A 115 1.49 15.58 2.06
CA GLY A 115 0.19 15.45 2.74
C GLY A 115 -0.34 14.02 2.81
N ALA A 116 0.43 13.02 2.37
CA ALA A 116 0.01 11.62 2.49
C ALA A 116 -0.11 11.17 3.96
N ALA A 117 -1.15 10.40 4.26
CA ALA A 117 -1.42 9.84 5.59
C ALA A 117 -0.54 8.60 5.86
N VAL A 118 0.79 8.76 5.82
CA VAL A 118 1.75 7.67 6.00
C VAL A 118 2.49 7.75 7.32
N GLU A 119 2.62 6.60 7.97
CA GLU A 119 3.46 6.35 9.13
C GLU A 119 4.34 5.14 8.87
N TRP A 120 5.47 5.06 9.57
CA TRP A 120 6.37 3.92 9.44
C TRP A 120 7.11 3.60 10.72
N HIS A 121 7.50 2.33 10.86
CA HIS A 121 8.35 1.83 11.92
C HIS A 121 9.41 0.88 11.34
N VAL A 122 10.63 0.99 11.86
CA VAL A 122 11.74 0.08 11.52
C VAL A 122 12.06 -0.73 12.77
N PHE A 123 11.87 -2.04 12.68
CA PHE A 123 12.25 -2.97 13.74
C PHE A 123 13.74 -3.26 13.64
N GLY A 124 14.47 -2.98 14.72
CA GLY A 124 15.89 -3.31 14.83
C GLY A 124 16.13 -4.82 14.72
N ASP A 125 17.27 -5.20 14.15
CA ASP A 125 17.73 -6.59 13.98
C ASP A 125 16.82 -7.54 13.16
N ALA A 126 15.65 -7.09 12.68
CA ALA A 126 14.72 -7.89 11.89
C ALA A 126 15.11 -7.95 10.40
N THR A 127 14.89 -9.10 9.76
CA THR A 127 15.13 -9.35 8.32
C THR A 127 13.80 -9.46 7.54
N HIS A 128 13.86 -9.80 6.24
CA HIS A 128 12.68 -10.17 5.45
C HIS A 128 12.08 -11.48 5.98
N CYS A 129 10.77 -11.53 6.26
CA CYS A 129 10.08 -12.69 6.86
C CYS A 129 8.64 -12.82 6.40
#